data_AF-A0A371CK08-F1
#
_entry.id   AF-A0A371CK08-F1
#
_cell.length_a   1.000
_cell.length_b   1.000
_cell.length_c   1.000
_cell.angle_alpha   90.00
_cell.angle_beta   90.00
_cell.angle_gamma   90.00
#
_symmetry.space_group_name_H-M   'P 1'
#
loop_
_entity.id
_entity.type
_entity.pdbx_description
1 polymer ?
#
loop_
_entity_poly.entity_id
_entity_poly.type
_entity_poly.pdbx_seq_one_letter_code
_entity_poly.pdbx_strand_id
1 'polypeptide(L)'
;MSASTYQPGLSATQPPAVVSGFLGPARPITNLRDSIGLANVLKMIEGQVGQPRAGPIPEYLRYAKAQSPPKYDGKDDEMEFNVWLSKVLSYCRRLNMCGPDMDAARLDILQDSLTGEAANWFHSNVESTYRTQDYWSFSEAVTALYKRFILTDSFQQASFNFRNV
;
A
#
# COMPACT_ATOMS: atom_id res chain seq x y z
N MET A 1 3.19 -55.65 -64.36
CA MET A 1 3.71 -55.87 -63.00
C MET A 1 3.37 -54.64 -62.18
N SER A 2 2.56 -54.84 -61.13
CA SER A 2 2.28 -54.05 -59.90
C SER A 2 2.59 -52.53 -59.89
N ALA A 3 1.56 -51.68 -59.72
CA ALA A 3 1.11 -51.03 -58.46
C ALA A 3 2.03 -49.85 -58.02
N SER A 4 1.61 -48.69 -57.51
CA SER A 4 0.32 -48.17 -57.06
C SER A 4 0.42 -46.63 -56.95
N THR A 5 -0.71 -45.97 -57.16
CA THR A 5 -1.04 -44.54 -57.06
C THR A 5 -0.65 -43.85 -55.73
N TYR A 6 -0.22 -42.57 -55.75
CA TYR A 6 -0.83 -41.43 -55.03
C TYR A 6 -0.07 -40.08 -55.26
N GLN A 7 -0.80 -39.09 -55.78
CA GLN A 7 -0.63 -37.62 -55.70
C GLN A 7 -1.72 -37.11 -54.71
N PRO A 8 -1.92 -35.81 -54.37
CA PRO A 8 -1.07 -34.59 -54.33
C PRO A 8 -1.33 -33.73 -53.04
N GLY A 9 -0.71 -32.54 -52.97
CA GLY A 9 -1.20 -31.39 -52.17
C GLY A 9 -0.10 -30.71 -51.34
N LEU A 10 -0.10 -29.42 -51.00
CA LEU A 10 -1.00 -28.28 -51.22
C LEU A 10 -0.16 -27.02 -50.90
N SER A 11 -0.53 -25.89 -51.51
CA SER A 11 0.10 -24.56 -51.41
C SER A 11 0.45 -24.14 -49.98
N ALA A 12 1.69 -23.66 -49.78
CA ALA A 12 2.18 -23.09 -48.54
C ALA A 12 1.60 -21.68 -48.31
N THR A 13 0.46 -21.60 -47.65
CA THR A 13 -0.02 -20.37 -46.99
C THR A 13 0.82 -20.10 -45.75
N GLN A 14 1.46 -18.93 -45.69
CA GLN A 14 2.14 -18.41 -44.49
C GLN A 14 1.19 -18.43 -43.27
N PRO A 15 1.65 -18.84 -42.08
CA PRO A 15 0.87 -18.69 -40.86
C PRO A 15 0.79 -17.21 -40.45
N PRO A 16 -0.34 -16.75 -39.87
CA PRO A 16 -0.47 -15.38 -39.39
C PRO A 16 0.47 -15.12 -38.23
N ALA A 17 1.09 -13.94 -38.22
CA ALA A 17 1.90 -13.45 -37.12
C ALA A 17 1.10 -13.53 -35.81
N VAL A 18 1.59 -14.35 -34.88
CA VAL A 18 1.13 -14.36 -33.51
C VAL A 18 1.48 -12.99 -32.94
N VAL A 19 0.47 -12.11 -32.83
CA VAL A 19 0.62 -10.90 -32.03
C VAL A 19 0.78 -11.42 -30.60
N SER A 20 2.03 -11.54 -30.15
CA SER A 20 2.35 -11.64 -28.74
C SER A 20 1.81 -10.40 -28.07
N GLY A 21 0.55 -10.49 -27.63
CA GLY A 21 -0.04 -9.53 -26.73
C GLY A 21 0.89 -9.43 -25.54
N PHE A 22 1.51 -8.27 -25.40
CA PHE A 22 2.19 -7.86 -24.19
C PHE A 22 1.20 -8.09 -23.05
N LEU A 23 1.41 -9.14 -22.25
CA LEU A 23 0.88 -9.22 -20.90
C LEU A 23 1.57 -8.09 -20.13
N GLY A 24 1.02 -6.89 -20.27
CA GLY A 24 1.22 -5.86 -19.25
C GLY A 24 0.87 -6.47 -17.90
N PRO A 25 1.54 -6.07 -16.81
CA PRO A 25 1.23 -6.60 -15.50
C PRO A 25 -0.28 -6.42 -15.28
N ALA A 26 -0.97 -7.54 -15.08
CA ALA A 26 -2.38 -7.54 -14.76
C ALA A 26 -2.54 -6.52 -13.63
N ARG A 27 -3.23 -5.41 -13.90
CA ARG A 27 -3.57 -4.46 -12.85
C ARG A 27 -4.31 -5.31 -11.82
N PRO A 28 -3.84 -5.42 -10.57
CA PRO A 28 -4.60 -6.13 -9.56
C PRO A 28 -5.97 -5.48 -9.55
N ILE A 29 -7.00 -6.29 -9.80
CA ILE A 29 -8.39 -5.84 -9.71
C ILE A 29 -8.55 -5.47 -8.23
N THR A 30 -8.37 -4.19 -7.90
CA THR A 30 -8.68 -3.68 -6.56
C THR A 30 -10.17 -3.88 -6.39
N ASN A 31 -10.57 -4.71 -5.41
CA ASN A 31 -11.98 -4.86 -5.11
C ASN A 31 -12.54 -3.48 -4.76
N LEU A 32 -13.82 -3.23 -5.06
CA LEU A 32 -14.45 -1.93 -4.76
C LEU A 32 -14.28 -1.55 -3.29
N ARG A 33 -14.33 -2.54 -2.39
CA ARG A 33 -14.05 -2.38 -0.96
C ARG A 33 -12.63 -1.85 -0.70
N ASP A 34 -11.63 -2.44 -1.35
CA ASP A 34 -10.22 -2.05 -1.25
C ASP A 34 -10.02 -0.60 -1.68
N SER A 35 -10.73 -0.16 -2.72
CA SER A 35 -10.67 1.22 -3.21
C SER A 35 -11.33 2.23 -2.26
N ILE A 36 -12.42 1.85 -1.58
CA ILE A 36 -13.12 2.71 -0.62
C ILE A 36 -12.28 2.88 0.66
N GLY A 37 -11.73 1.78 1.18
CA GLY A 37 -10.90 1.80 2.38
C GLY A 37 -9.62 2.61 2.20
N LEU A 38 -8.92 2.41 1.07
CA LEU A 38 -7.76 3.22 0.71
C LEU A 38 -8.10 4.70 0.51
N ALA A 39 -9.22 5.01 -0.15
CA ALA A 39 -9.67 6.40 -0.31
C ALA A 39 -9.97 7.06 1.04
N ASN A 40 -10.53 6.33 1.99
CA ASN A 40 -10.76 6.81 3.34
C ASN A 40 -9.44 7.13 4.06
N VAL A 41 -8.45 6.23 3.99
CA VAL A 41 -7.11 6.44 4.57
C VAL A 41 -6.47 7.72 4.02
N LEU A 42 -6.47 7.90 2.69
CA LEU A 42 -5.90 9.10 2.07
C LEU A 42 -6.63 10.38 2.50
N LYS A 43 -7.97 10.33 2.55
CA LYS A 43 -8.79 11.45 3.02
C LYS A 43 -8.51 11.81 4.48
N MET A 44 -8.24 10.83 5.34
CA MET A 44 -7.87 11.08 6.74
C MET A 44 -6.52 11.81 6.83
N ILE A 45 -5.52 11.37 6.06
CA ILE A 45 -4.19 11.99 6.02
C ILE A 45 -4.31 13.44 5.54
N GLU A 46 -4.98 13.67 4.41
CA GLU A 46 -5.15 15.01 3.85
C GLU A 46 -5.89 15.94 4.82
N GLY A 47 -6.99 15.47 5.42
CA GLY A 47 -7.82 16.27 6.31
C GLY A 47 -7.17 16.63 7.64
N GLN A 48 -6.18 15.87 8.12
CA GLN A 48 -5.52 16.13 9.40
C GLN A 48 -4.14 16.77 9.29
N VAL A 49 -3.31 16.32 8.35
CA VAL A 49 -1.91 16.73 8.22
C VAL A 49 -1.55 17.27 6.85
N GLY A 50 -2.44 17.18 5.86
CA GLY A 50 -2.16 17.61 4.48
C GLY A 50 -2.03 19.12 4.29
N GLN A 51 -2.71 19.93 5.11
CA GLN A 51 -2.66 21.39 5.00
C GLN A 51 -1.73 21.98 6.07
N PRO A 52 -0.79 22.88 5.71
CA PRO A 52 0.03 23.57 6.69
C PRO A 52 -0.86 24.37 7.64
N ARG A 53 -0.58 24.31 8.94
CA ARG A 53 -1.37 25.06 9.91
C ARG A 53 -1.01 26.53 9.78
N ALA A 54 -1.97 27.34 9.35
CA ALA A 54 -1.82 28.80 9.32
C ALA A 54 -1.87 29.35 10.75
N GLY A 55 -0.78 29.98 11.20
CA GLY A 55 -0.69 30.67 12.47
C GLY A 55 0.55 30.29 13.29
N PRO A 56 0.93 31.12 14.29
CA PRO A 56 2.04 30.81 15.17
C PRO A 56 1.79 29.51 15.94
N ILE A 57 2.83 28.71 16.16
CA ILE A 57 2.77 27.51 17.00
C ILE A 57 2.29 27.95 18.38
N PRO A 58 1.12 27.47 18.86
CA PRO A 58 0.62 27.88 20.16
C PRO A 58 1.60 27.52 21.27
N GLU A 59 1.85 28.45 22.19
CA GLU A 59 2.90 28.33 23.21
C GLU A 59 2.68 27.15 24.16
N TYR A 60 1.43 26.75 24.39
CA TYR A 60 1.10 25.55 25.17
C TYR A 60 1.64 24.26 24.53
N LEU A 61 1.89 24.22 23.21
CA LEU A 61 2.49 23.05 22.56
C LEU A 61 3.96 22.85 22.93
N ARG A 62 4.68 23.92 23.30
CA ARG A 62 6.08 23.80 23.75
C ARG A 62 6.20 23.05 25.07
N TYR A 63 5.13 23.03 25.87
CA TYR A 63 5.09 22.40 27.19
C TYR A 63 4.17 21.19 27.24
N ALA A 64 3.41 20.93 26.16
CA ALA A 64 2.52 19.79 26.09
C ALA A 64 3.34 18.51 25.97
N LYS A 65 3.34 17.69 27.02
CA LYS A 65 3.67 16.26 26.90
C LYS A 65 2.55 15.59 26.09
N ALA A 66 2.63 15.66 24.77
CA ALA A 66 1.72 14.94 23.91
C ALA A 66 1.87 13.45 24.22
N GLN A 67 0.77 12.79 24.61
CA GLN A 67 0.77 11.35 24.80
C GLN A 67 1.06 10.68 23.46
N SER A 68 2.08 9.82 23.46
CA SER A 68 2.48 9.04 22.29
C SER A 68 1.29 8.24 21.74
N PRO A 69 1.18 8.08 20.41
CA PRO A 69 0.12 7.31 19.81
C PRO A 69 0.18 5.84 20.25
N PRO A 70 -0.96 5.11 20.22
CA PRO A 70 -0.95 3.67 20.44
C PRO A 70 -0.15 2.96 19.36
N LYS A 71 0.36 1.77 19.69
CA LYS A 71 1.10 0.94 18.75
C LYS A 71 0.17 0.03 17.94
N TYR A 72 0.50 -0.17 16.67
CA TYR A 72 -0.16 -1.13 15.78
C TYR A 72 0.79 -2.27 15.44
N ASP A 73 0.31 -3.51 15.58
CA ASP A 73 1.09 -4.73 15.44
C ASP A 73 1.01 -5.40 14.07
N GLY A 74 0.02 -5.01 13.24
CA GLY A 74 -0.22 -5.59 11.92
C GLY A 74 -1.48 -6.44 11.80
N LYS A 75 -2.41 -6.40 12.76
CA LYS A 75 -3.68 -7.14 12.65
C LYS A 75 -4.49 -6.77 11.41
N ASP A 76 -5.05 -7.77 10.73
CA ASP A 76 -6.03 -7.59 9.65
C ASP A 76 -7.42 -7.18 10.19
N ASP A 77 -7.50 -5.96 10.71
CA ASP A 77 -8.75 -5.32 11.11
C ASP A 77 -8.78 -3.86 10.60
N GLU A 78 -9.61 -3.65 9.58
CA GLU A 78 -9.81 -2.34 8.94
C GLU A 78 -10.27 -1.25 9.93
N MET A 79 -11.13 -1.60 10.90
CA MET A 79 -11.61 -0.65 11.89
C MET A 79 -10.51 -0.31 12.91
N GLU A 80 -9.78 -1.31 13.39
CA GLU A 80 -8.65 -1.11 14.31
C GLU A 80 -7.58 -0.22 13.65
N PHE A 81 -7.25 -0.49 12.38
CA PHE A 81 -6.32 0.32 11.59
C PHE A 81 -6.78 1.78 11.47
N ASN A 82 -8.03 2.02 11.10
CA ASN A 82 -8.56 3.38 10.95
C ASN A 82 -8.57 4.14 12.28
N VAL A 83 -8.94 3.49 13.38
CA VAL A 83 -8.92 4.12 14.73
C VAL A 83 -7.49 4.43 15.16
N TRP A 84 -6.56 3.52 14.94
CA TRP A 84 -5.14 3.73 15.21
C TRP A 84 -4.58 4.90 14.38
N LEU A 85 -4.79 4.89 13.06
CA LEU A 85 -4.31 5.93 12.17
C LEU A 85 -4.85 7.31 12.55
N SER A 86 -6.13 7.40 12.93
CA SER A 86 -6.73 8.65 13.42
C SER A 86 -6.00 9.21 14.65
N LYS A 87 -5.56 8.33 15.58
CA LYS A 87 -4.81 8.73 16.77
C LYS A 87 -3.38 9.18 16.43
N VAL A 88 -2.71 8.50 15.49
CA VAL A 88 -1.40 8.89 14.96
C VAL A 88 -1.47 10.27 14.29
N LEU A 89 -2.42 10.47 13.38
CA LEU A 89 -2.62 11.74 12.69
C LEU A 89 -2.98 12.87 13.65
N SER A 90 -3.80 12.59 14.65
CA SER A 90 -4.14 13.55 15.70
C SER A 90 -2.92 13.93 16.53
N TYR A 91 -1.98 13.01 16.75
CA TYR A 91 -0.71 13.28 17.42
C TYR A 91 0.19 14.19 16.58
N CYS A 92 0.38 13.87 15.29
CA CYS A 92 1.13 14.72 14.35
C CYS A 92 0.55 16.14 14.29
N ARG A 93 -0.78 16.25 14.20
CA ARG A 93 -1.49 17.53 14.22
C ARG A 93 -1.29 18.29 15.53
N ARG A 94 -1.27 17.61 16.69
CA ARG A 94 -0.97 18.26 17.99
C ARG A 94 0.45 18.80 18.02
N LEU A 95 1.42 18.12 17.41
CA LEU A 95 2.80 18.58 17.31
C LEU A 95 3.03 19.61 16.19
N ASN A 96 1.97 20.05 15.51
CA ASN A 96 2.03 20.95 14.36
C ASN A 96 2.90 20.43 13.21
N MET A 97 3.02 19.11 13.08
CA MET A 97 3.71 18.43 11.99
C MET A 97 2.78 18.30 10.79
N CYS A 98 2.39 19.45 10.24
CA CYS A 98 1.51 19.55 9.09
C CYS A 98 2.25 20.11 7.87
N GLY A 99 1.81 19.74 6.67
CA GLY A 99 2.42 20.17 5.42
C GLY A 99 3.57 19.27 4.94
N PRO A 100 4.01 19.46 3.68
CA PRO A 100 4.91 18.55 2.98
C PRO A 100 6.32 18.50 3.60
N ASP A 101 6.79 19.58 4.20
CA ASP A 101 8.16 19.65 4.75
C ASP A 101 8.34 18.79 6.02
N MET A 102 7.23 18.41 6.66
CA MET A 102 7.23 17.62 7.90
C MET A 102 7.06 16.11 7.64
N ASP A 103 7.27 15.65 6.41
CA ASP A 103 7.01 14.26 6.05
C ASP A 103 7.97 13.27 6.72
N ALA A 104 9.27 13.61 6.80
CA ALA A 104 10.27 12.79 7.48
C ALA A 104 9.94 12.62 8.98
N ALA A 105 9.62 13.72 9.68
CA ALA A 105 9.22 13.66 11.08
C ALA A 105 7.94 12.84 11.30
N ARG A 106 7.02 12.84 10.32
CA ARG A 106 5.82 11.99 10.36
C ARG A 106 6.14 10.52 10.13
N LEU A 107 7.16 10.19 9.33
CA LEU A 107 7.65 8.82 9.18
C LEU A 107 8.30 8.30 10.46
N ASP A 108 9.08 9.12 11.17
CA ASP A 108 9.66 8.73 12.46
C ASP A 108 8.56 8.41 13.49
N ILE A 109 7.53 9.26 13.57
CA ILE A 109 6.35 8.99 14.43
C ILE A 109 5.62 7.73 13.99
N LEU A 110 5.50 7.52 12.67
CA LEU A 110 4.86 6.33 12.14
C LEU A 110 5.60 5.08 12.62
N GLN A 111 6.92 5.04 12.45
CA GLN A 111 7.77 3.95 12.92
C GLN A 111 7.61 3.68 14.43
N ASP A 112 7.65 4.74 15.25
CA ASP A 112 7.47 4.63 16.72
C ASP A 112 6.10 4.08 17.12
N SER A 113 5.09 4.33 16.27
CA SER A 113 3.72 3.86 16.44
C SER A 113 3.47 2.44 15.89
N LEU A 114 4.51 1.74 15.44
CA LEU A 114 4.44 0.35 14.99
C LEU A 114 5.07 -0.60 16.01
N THR A 115 4.62 -1.85 15.99
CA THR A 115 5.20 -2.97 16.75
C THR A 115 5.02 -4.27 15.95
N GLY A 116 5.57 -5.37 16.45
CA GLY A 116 5.32 -6.70 15.89
C GLY A 116 5.67 -6.82 14.40
N GLU A 117 4.76 -7.43 13.63
CA GLU A 117 4.97 -7.68 12.22
C GLU A 117 4.97 -6.38 11.41
N ALA A 118 4.12 -5.41 11.78
CA ALA A 118 4.08 -4.12 11.10
C ALA A 118 5.41 -3.35 11.21
N ALA A 119 6.06 -3.36 12.38
CA ALA A 119 7.37 -2.75 12.57
C ALA A 119 8.46 -3.46 11.74
N ASN A 120 8.46 -4.80 11.74
CA ASN A 120 9.41 -5.59 10.94
C ASN A 120 9.28 -5.30 9.44
N TRP A 121 8.03 -5.23 8.95
CA TRP A 121 7.75 -4.86 7.57
C TRP A 121 8.24 -3.45 7.26
N PHE A 122 7.97 -2.48 8.14
CA PHE A 122 8.36 -1.08 7.95
C PHE A 122 9.89 -0.94 7.87
N HIS A 123 10.62 -1.51 8.83
CA HIS A 123 12.09 -1.49 8.81
C HIS A 123 12.64 -2.11 7.52
N SER A 124 12.08 -3.24 7.07
CA SER A 124 12.57 -3.95 5.88
C SER A 124 12.29 -3.23 4.56
N ASN A 125 11.19 -2.48 4.45
CA ASN A 125 10.72 -1.88 3.19
C ASN A 125 10.98 -0.37 3.10
N VAL A 126 10.97 0.33 4.24
CA VAL A 126 11.07 1.79 4.31
C VAL A 126 12.46 2.23 4.76
N GLU A 127 13.05 1.58 5.77
CA GLU A 127 14.34 2.02 6.33
C GLU A 127 15.56 1.27 5.78
N SER A 128 15.40 -0.01 5.46
CA SER A 128 16.50 -0.89 5.04
C SER A 128 17.30 -0.30 3.88
N THR A 129 18.62 -0.47 3.91
CA THR A 129 19.52 -0.08 2.80
C THR A 129 19.32 -0.92 1.54
N TYR A 130 18.67 -2.08 1.66
CA TYR A 130 18.35 -3.00 0.57
C TYR A 130 16.91 -2.85 0.07
N ARG A 131 16.22 -1.76 0.44
CA ARG A 131 14.83 -1.52 0.04
C ARG A 131 14.71 -1.30 -1.46
N THR A 132 13.54 -1.65 -2.00
CA THR A 132 13.23 -1.50 -3.44
C THR A 132 12.89 -0.06 -3.82
N GLN A 133 12.39 0.73 -2.87
CA GLN A 133 11.99 2.12 -3.06
C GLN A 133 12.82 3.03 -2.15
N ASP A 134 13.62 3.91 -2.76
CA ASP A 134 14.57 4.76 -2.04
C ASP A 134 13.90 5.86 -1.22
N TYR A 135 12.82 6.43 -1.74
CA TYR A 135 12.07 7.53 -1.14
C TYR A 135 10.65 7.11 -0.82
N TRP A 136 10.27 7.27 0.44
CA TRP A 136 8.91 7.07 0.92
C TRP A 136 8.35 8.38 1.41
N SER A 137 7.13 8.72 1.00
CA SER A 137 6.33 9.69 1.72
C SER A 137 5.55 9.03 2.86
N PHE A 138 5.15 9.82 3.85
CA PHE A 138 4.26 9.36 4.92
C PHE A 138 2.97 8.75 4.35
N SER A 139 2.40 9.38 3.31
CA SER A 139 1.18 8.89 2.67
C SER A 139 1.36 7.55 1.97
N GLU A 140 2.50 7.34 1.31
CA GLU A 140 2.84 6.08 0.65
C GLU A 140 3.07 4.99 1.67
N ALA A 141 3.79 5.27 2.76
CA ALA A 141 4.07 4.30 3.81
C ALA A 141 2.79 3.80 4.49
N VAL A 142 1.87 4.72 4.85
CA VAL A 142 0.56 4.34 5.41
C VAL A 142 -0.29 3.56 4.40
N THR A 143 -0.26 3.96 3.13
CA THR A 143 -0.97 3.25 2.05
C THR A 143 -0.43 1.84 1.85
N ALA A 144 0.88 1.65 1.91
CA ALA A 144 1.53 0.36 1.77
C ALA A 144 1.28 -0.54 2.98
N LEU A 145 1.26 0.00 4.20
CA LEU A 145 0.82 -0.71 5.40
C LEU A 145 -0.61 -1.21 5.26
N TYR A 146 -1.53 -0.35 4.82
CA TYR A 146 -2.93 -0.73 4.60
C TYR A 146 -3.04 -1.85 3.54
N LYS A 147 -2.33 -1.72 2.42
CA LYS A 147 -2.28 -2.78 1.39
C LYS A 147 -1.74 -4.10 1.94
N ARG A 148 -0.70 -4.04 2.77
CA ARG A 148 -0.04 -5.24 3.30
C ARG A 148 -0.91 -5.96 4.32
N PHE A 149 -1.46 -5.25 5.30
CA PHE A 149 -2.10 -5.88 6.44
C PHE A 149 -3.62 -5.99 6.33
N ILE A 150 -4.25 -5.14 5.51
CA ILE A 150 -5.72 -5.13 5.35
C ILE A 150 -6.15 -5.75 4.01
N LEU A 151 -5.37 -5.51 2.95
CA LEU A 151 -5.74 -6.00 1.61
C LEU A 151 -5.11 -7.33 1.25
N THR A 152 -3.88 -7.61 1.68
CA THR A 152 -3.14 -8.80 1.19
C THR A 152 -3.74 -10.12 1.67
N ASP A 153 -4.34 -10.17 2.86
CA ASP A 153 -5.02 -11.39 3.34
C ASP A 153 -6.28 -11.70 2.53
N SER A 154 -6.99 -10.69 2.04
CA SER A 154 -8.10 -10.90 1.10
C SER A 154 -7.67 -11.61 -0.20
N PHE A 155 -6.46 -11.31 -0.70
CA PHE A 155 -5.90 -11.94 -1.90
C PHE A 155 -5.38 -13.37 -1.63
N GLN A 156 -4.74 -13.60 -0.47
CA GLN A 156 -4.29 -14.95 -0.09
C GLN A 156 -5.49 -15.88 0.18
N GLN A 157 -6.52 -15.38 0.85
CA GLN A 157 -7.74 -16.14 1.15
C GLN A 157 -8.56 -16.43 -0.11
N ALA A 158 -8.68 -15.47 -1.05
CA ALA A 158 -9.31 -15.71 -2.35
C ALA A 158 -8.54 -16.76 -3.20
N SER A 159 -7.20 -16.71 -3.17
CA SER A 159 -6.35 -17.67 -3.88
C SER A 159 -6.44 -19.08 -3.28
N PHE A 160 -6.52 -19.19 -1.95
CA PHE A 160 -6.74 -20.46 -1.26
C PHE A 160 -8.11 -21.05 -1.58
N ASN A 161 -9.16 -20.23 -1.57
CA ASN A 161 -10.52 -20.66 -1.89
C ASN A 161 -10.66 -21.09 -3.34
N PHE A 162 -10.02 -20.41 -4.29
CA PHE A 162 -10.05 -20.80 -5.72
C PHE A 162 -9.32 -22.12 -5.98
N ARG A 163 -8.27 -22.43 -5.20
CA ARG A 163 -7.50 -23.68 -5.37
C ARG A 163 -8.17 -24.91 -4.75
N ASN A 164 -9.21 -24.70 -3.95
CA ASN A 164 -9.95 -25.76 -3.25
C ASN A 164 -11.39 -25.95 -3.79
N VAL A 165 -11.71 -25.34 -4.94
CA VAL A 165 -12.94 -25.57 -5.74
C VAL A 165 -12.59 -26.41 -6.95
#